data_AF-A0A0F0FHS5-F1
#
_entry.id   AF-A0A0F0FHS5-F1
#
_cell.length_a   1.000
_cell.length_b   1.000
_cell.length_c   1.000
_cell.angle_alpha   90.00
_cell.angle_beta   90.00
_cell.angle_gamma   90.00
#
_symmetry.space_group_name_H-M   'P 1'
#
loop_
_entity.id
_entity.type
_entity.pdbx_description
1 polymer ?
#
loop_
_entity_poly.entity_id
_entity_poly.type
_entity_poly.pdbx_seq_one_letter_code
_entity_poly.pdbx_strand_id
1 'polypeptide(L)'
;MTGNAAPASSTSDVSVLPVRGATAVTNYHVLGEPKAAGLCYVNFRRVQVGLPALEAQDAIGVAAQNHSNYMLWNKTLGHDENSAARGFTGTSPNVRVQALYPTGATAEVVGGATKWSSDPNAVLTLSSNDALVSDLFDAPLHRATLLGSYKSAGAGYAEEKGTGSGGASASFYQTVDLADTTMPGTSTQMLAYPYAGQADVPTSWVNNESPNPAPGYQNQTLGYPITLQAIDRSQTFNADTFVLTDAQGNNINCLKVDARSADLSGAAAGAAVCTPLAPLAAASKYNVTVSGQLAGKPLNLNWSFTTK
;
A
#
# COMPACT_ATOMS: atom_id res chain seq x y z
N MET A 1 -53.57 6.67 20.19
CA MET A 1 -52.24 7.31 20.23
C MET A 1 -51.20 6.21 20.10
N THR A 2 -50.71 5.98 18.88
CA THR A 2 -49.65 5.01 18.59
C THR A 2 -48.31 5.74 18.66
N GLY A 3 -47.55 5.48 19.72
CA GLY A 3 -46.23 6.07 19.94
C GLY A 3 -45.24 5.57 18.90
N ASN A 4 -44.72 6.49 18.09
CA ASN A 4 -43.64 6.24 17.15
C ASN A 4 -42.34 6.13 17.96
N ALA A 5 -41.83 4.92 18.16
CA ALA A 5 -40.51 4.73 18.76
C ALA A 5 -39.44 5.22 17.78
N ALA A 6 -38.66 6.21 18.20
CA ALA A 6 -37.48 6.63 17.46
C ALA A 6 -36.50 5.45 17.33
N PRO A 7 -35.89 5.22 16.17
CA PRO A 7 -34.89 4.16 16.03
C PRO A 7 -33.72 4.47 16.95
N ALA A 8 -33.36 3.49 17.80
CA ALA A 8 -32.19 3.59 18.66
C ALA A 8 -30.94 3.78 17.80
N SER A 9 -30.21 4.86 18.05
CA SER A 9 -28.89 5.07 17.46
C SER A 9 -27.94 4.00 17.99
N SER A 10 -27.70 2.95 17.20
CA SER A 10 -26.62 2.00 17.49
C SER A 10 -25.31 2.75 17.32
N THR A 11 -24.67 3.15 18.41
CA THR A 11 -23.28 3.62 18.36
C THR A 11 -22.44 2.46 17.85
N SER A 12 -21.85 2.64 16.67
CA SER A 12 -20.92 1.70 16.07
C SER A 12 -19.73 1.49 17.01
N ASP A 13 -19.50 0.27 17.48
CA ASP A 13 -18.27 -0.14 18.20
C ASP A 13 -17.02 -0.03 17.32
N VAL A 14 -17.22 0.11 15.99
CA VAL A 14 -16.16 0.23 15.00
C VAL A 14 -15.67 1.68 14.95
N SER A 15 -14.36 1.87 15.00
CA SER A 15 -13.71 3.20 15.00
C SER A 15 -12.46 3.21 14.12
N VAL A 16 -11.98 4.41 13.77
CA VAL A 16 -10.67 4.56 13.08
C VAL A 16 -9.55 4.49 14.13
N LEU A 17 -8.45 3.82 13.79
CA LEU A 17 -7.23 3.80 14.59
C LEU A 17 -6.74 5.24 14.84
N PRO A 18 -6.44 5.63 16.08
CA PRO A 18 -5.87 6.93 16.38
C PRO A 18 -4.55 7.17 15.63
N VAL A 19 -4.50 8.26 14.87
CA VAL A 19 -3.32 8.66 14.09
C VAL A 19 -2.34 9.41 14.98
N ARG A 20 -1.04 9.34 14.68
CA ARG A 20 -0.04 10.22 15.30
C ARG A 20 0.24 11.48 14.47
N GLY A 21 -0.12 11.44 13.18
CA GLY A 21 -0.03 12.58 12.28
C GLY A 21 1.39 12.90 11.81
N ALA A 22 1.53 13.98 11.04
CA ALA A 22 2.78 14.32 10.37
C ALA A 22 3.92 14.66 11.35
N THR A 23 3.59 15.25 12.50
CA THR A 23 4.56 15.65 13.54
C THR A 23 5.14 14.47 14.32
N ALA A 24 4.61 13.26 14.13
CA ALA A 24 5.11 12.05 14.79
C ALA A 24 6.51 11.66 14.31
N VAL A 25 6.89 12.08 13.09
CA VAL A 25 8.22 11.85 12.51
C VAL A 25 8.70 13.15 11.89
N THR A 26 9.59 13.86 12.58
CA THR A 26 10.05 15.20 12.17
C THR A 26 11.27 15.18 11.26
N ASN A 27 12.01 14.06 11.20
CA ASN A 27 13.33 13.99 10.56
C ASN A 27 13.40 12.91 9.47
N TYR A 28 12.26 12.60 8.83
CA TYR A 28 12.30 11.73 7.66
C TYR A 28 13.15 12.38 6.56
N HIS A 29 14.05 11.59 6.01
CA HIS A 29 14.81 11.92 4.81
C HIS A 29 15.09 10.62 4.06
N VAL A 30 15.20 10.73 2.73
CA VAL A 30 15.54 9.58 1.90
C VAL A 30 16.97 9.14 2.21
N LEU A 31 17.14 7.88 2.58
CA LEU A 31 18.46 7.32 2.90
C LEU A 31 19.29 7.12 1.63
N GLY A 32 20.62 7.11 1.79
CA GLY A 32 21.56 6.96 0.68
C GLY A 32 21.60 5.58 0.02
N GLU A 33 21.08 4.55 0.69
CA GLU A 33 21.07 3.16 0.24
C GLU A 33 19.62 2.74 -0.08
N PRO A 34 19.29 2.35 -1.34
CA PRO A 34 17.92 2.04 -1.75
C PRO A 34 17.20 0.96 -0.95
N LYS A 35 17.88 -0.14 -0.57
CA LYS A 35 17.27 -1.20 0.24
C LYS A 35 16.78 -0.65 1.59
N ALA A 36 17.59 0.14 2.29
CA ALA A 36 17.22 0.77 3.55
C ALA A 36 16.22 1.93 3.36
N ALA A 37 16.34 2.71 2.28
CA ALA A 37 15.46 3.84 2.00
C ALA A 37 13.99 3.43 1.88
N GLY A 38 13.72 2.33 1.17
CA GLY A 38 12.37 1.79 1.03
C GLY A 38 11.73 1.40 2.36
N LEU A 39 12.42 0.61 3.19
CA LEU A 39 11.91 0.23 4.51
C LEU A 39 11.77 1.44 5.46
N CYS A 40 12.67 2.41 5.36
CA CYS A 40 12.56 3.67 6.09
C CYS A 40 11.28 4.44 5.72
N TYR A 41 10.96 4.54 4.43
CA TYR A 41 9.72 5.16 3.95
C TYR A 41 8.47 4.46 4.50
N VAL A 42 8.43 3.12 4.48
CA VAL A 42 7.31 2.35 5.05
C VAL A 42 7.14 2.67 6.53
N ASN A 43 8.23 2.64 7.31
CA ASN A 43 8.18 2.93 8.74
C ASN A 43 7.77 4.37 9.05
N PHE A 44 8.23 5.33 8.24
CA PHE A 44 7.77 6.72 8.31
C PHE A 44 6.24 6.80 8.16
N ARG A 45 5.69 6.18 7.13
CA ARG A 45 4.24 6.17 6.89
C ARG A 45 3.46 5.43 7.99
N ARG A 46 3.97 4.27 8.44
CA ARG A 46 3.35 3.48 9.51
C ARG A 46 3.21 4.27 10.80
N VAL A 47 4.25 5.00 11.21
CA VAL A 47 4.20 5.82 12.42
C VAL A 47 3.17 6.95 12.30
N GLN A 48 3.06 7.60 11.14
CA GLN A 48 2.06 8.67 10.93
C GLN A 48 0.61 8.17 11.14
N VAL A 49 0.30 6.98 10.63
CA VAL A 49 -1.03 6.36 10.76
C VAL A 49 -1.28 5.70 12.12
N GLY A 50 -0.33 5.79 13.06
CA GLY A 50 -0.46 5.24 14.40
C GLY A 50 -0.01 3.79 14.58
N LEU A 51 0.51 3.15 13.53
CA LEU A 51 1.11 1.83 13.61
C LEU A 51 2.54 1.89 14.19
N PRO A 52 3.01 0.81 14.84
CA PRO A 52 4.42 0.66 15.14
C PRO A 52 5.24 0.52 13.85
N ALA A 53 6.47 1.03 13.90
CA ALA A 53 7.48 0.71 12.90
C ALA A 53 7.75 -0.79 12.88
N LEU A 54 8.01 -1.33 11.70
CA LEU A 54 8.44 -2.71 11.48
C LEU A 54 9.86 -2.88 12.02
N GLU A 55 10.08 -3.96 12.77
CA GLU A 55 11.40 -4.39 13.21
C GLU A 55 12.14 -5.02 12.03
N ALA A 56 13.29 -4.43 11.65
CA ALA A 56 14.13 -5.01 10.61
C ALA A 56 14.72 -6.34 11.08
N GLN A 57 14.56 -7.40 10.29
CA GLN A 57 15.14 -8.72 10.56
C GLN A 57 16.06 -9.13 9.41
N ASP A 58 17.31 -9.47 9.74
CA ASP A 58 18.33 -9.80 8.74
C ASP A 58 17.93 -11.00 7.87
N ALA A 59 17.36 -12.05 8.47
CA ALA A 59 16.93 -13.26 7.77
C ALA A 59 15.82 -12.97 6.72
N ILE A 60 14.86 -12.10 7.06
CA ILE A 60 13.83 -11.62 6.13
C ILE A 60 14.49 -10.76 5.04
N GLY A 61 15.44 -9.91 5.41
CA GLY A 61 16.20 -9.09 4.46
C GLY A 61 17.04 -9.90 3.47
N VAL A 62 17.49 -11.11 3.84
CA VAL A 62 18.14 -12.05 2.93
C VAL A 62 17.13 -12.65 1.95
N ALA A 63 15.93 -13.05 2.41
CA ALA A 63 14.87 -13.54 1.52
C ALA A 63 14.50 -12.49 0.46
N ALA A 64 14.23 -11.26 0.91
CA ALA A 64 13.88 -10.14 0.03
C ALA A 64 15.01 -9.81 -0.96
N GLN A 65 16.27 -9.82 -0.51
CA GLN A 65 17.42 -9.57 -1.38
C GLN A 65 17.59 -10.65 -2.45
N ASN A 66 17.43 -11.91 -2.07
CA ASN A 66 17.48 -13.02 -3.02
C ASN A 66 16.39 -12.88 -4.09
N HIS A 67 15.18 -12.49 -3.69
CA HIS A 67 14.08 -12.32 -4.62
C HIS A 67 14.28 -11.11 -5.55
N SER A 68 14.82 -9.98 -5.05
CA SER A 68 15.21 -8.85 -5.89
C SER A 68 16.28 -9.23 -6.92
N ASN A 69 17.27 -10.04 -6.53
CA ASN A 69 18.27 -10.58 -7.45
C ASN A 69 17.66 -11.55 -8.48
N TYR A 70 16.73 -12.41 -8.05
CA TYR A 70 15.99 -13.31 -8.92
C TYR A 70 15.22 -12.52 -10.00
N MET A 71 14.48 -11.47 -9.61
CA MET A 71 13.76 -10.62 -10.55
C MET A 71 14.69 -9.97 -11.57
N LEU A 72 15.84 -9.46 -11.10
CA LEU A 72 16.87 -8.86 -11.96
C LEU A 72 17.43 -9.88 -12.98
N TRP A 73 17.88 -11.05 -12.51
CA TRP A 73 18.51 -12.06 -13.37
C TRP A 73 17.56 -12.67 -14.39
N ASN A 74 16.28 -12.76 -14.05
CA ASN A 74 15.27 -13.38 -14.89
C ASN A 74 14.40 -12.36 -15.64
N LYS A 75 14.68 -11.06 -15.48
CA LYS A 75 13.99 -9.94 -16.14
C LYS A 75 12.47 -10.03 -15.98
N THR A 76 12.02 -10.34 -14.77
CA THR A 76 10.61 -10.52 -14.42
C THR A 76 10.24 -9.62 -13.25
N LEU A 77 8.97 -9.23 -13.18
CA LEU A 77 8.39 -8.54 -12.04
C LEU A 77 7.18 -9.34 -11.57
N GLY A 78 7.24 -9.86 -10.34
CA GLY A 78 6.18 -10.66 -9.75
C GLY A 78 6.64 -11.33 -8.47
N HIS A 79 5.70 -11.93 -7.76
CA HIS A 79 5.93 -12.53 -6.43
C HIS A 79 6.52 -13.95 -6.47
N ASP A 80 6.25 -14.68 -7.55
CA ASP A 80 6.56 -16.11 -7.63
C ASP A 80 7.88 -16.37 -8.36
N GLU A 81 8.55 -17.45 -7.97
CA GLU A 81 9.78 -17.92 -8.62
C GLU A 81 9.56 -19.25 -9.33
N ASN A 82 10.24 -19.42 -10.46
CA ASN A 82 10.28 -20.65 -11.24
C ASN A 82 11.48 -21.49 -10.80
N SER A 83 11.26 -22.75 -10.44
CA SER A 83 12.31 -23.66 -9.97
C SER A 83 13.42 -23.96 -10.98
N ALA A 84 13.19 -23.72 -12.27
CA ALA A 84 14.18 -23.88 -13.34
C ALA A 84 14.99 -22.59 -13.59
N ALA A 85 14.58 -21.46 -13.03
CA ALA A 85 15.19 -20.17 -13.26
C ALA A 85 16.40 -19.93 -12.34
N ARG A 86 17.33 -19.07 -12.79
CA ARG A 86 18.55 -18.76 -12.04
C ARG A 86 18.20 -18.06 -10.74
N GLY A 87 18.83 -18.48 -9.65
CA GLY A 87 18.66 -17.83 -8.35
C GLY A 87 17.38 -18.20 -7.62
N PHE A 88 16.70 -19.28 -8.03
CA PHE A 88 15.54 -19.81 -7.32
C PHE A 88 15.87 -20.12 -5.85
N THR A 89 14.99 -19.65 -4.96
CA THR A 89 15.05 -19.85 -3.51
C THR A 89 13.73 -20.36 -2.93
N GLY A 90 12.61 -20.15 -3.62
CA GLY A 90 11.30 -20.65 -3.21
C GLY A 90 10.17 -20.13 -4.10
N THR A 91 9.17 -20.98 -4.36
CA THR A 91 8.13 -20.69 -5.35
C THR A 91 7.25 -19.49 -5.01
N SER A 92 7.06 -19.16 -3.74
CA SER A 92 6.25 -18.04 -3.27
C SER A 92 6.95 -17.26 -2.15
N PRO A 93 6.49 -16.03 -1.82
CA PRO A 93 7.10 -15.24 -0.75
C PRO A 93 7.10 -15.97 0.58
N ASN A 94 6.01 -16.67 0.89
CA ASN A 94 5.91 -17.48 2.11
C ASN A 94 7.01 -18.56 2.13
N VAL A 95 7.20 -19.32 1.05
CA VAL A 95 8.23 -20.38 1.01
C VAL A 95 9.64 -19.80 1.21
N ARG A 96 9.95 -18.66 0.57
CA ARG A 96 11.25 -18.01 0.70
C ARG A 96 11.51 -17.50 2.12
N VAL A 97 10.54 -16.83 2.72
CA VAL A 97 10.67 -16.31 4.09
C VAL A 97 10.75 -17.45 5.09
N GLN A 98 9.88 -18.47 5.02
CA GLN A 98 9.88 -19.61 5.95
C GLN A 98 11.20 -20.39 5.96
N ALA A 99 11.90 -20.46 4.82
CA ALA A 99 13.18 -21.14 4.73
C ALA A 99 14.30 -20.47 5.57
N LEU A 100 14.19 -19.17 5.84
CA LEU A 100 15.20 -18.38 6.56
C LEU A 100 14.71 -17.85 7.90
N TYR A 101 13.41 -17.62 8.04
CA TYR A 101 12.75 -17.04 9.21
C TYR A 101 11.36 -17.68 9.39
N PRO A 102 11.27 -18.83 10.09
CA PRO A 102 10.00 -19.47 10.38
C PRO A 102 9.08 -18.54 11.18
N THR A 103 7.89 -18.26 10.63
CA THR A 103 6.96 -17.27 11.19
C THR A 103 5.50 -17.67 10.98
N GLY A 104 4.57 -17.09 11.74
CA GLY A 104 3.13 -17.39 11.64
C GLY A 104 2.41 -16.67 10.50
N ALA A 105 2.99 -15.62 9.92
CA ALA A 105 2.41 -14.85 8.83
C ALA A 105 3.48 -14.21 7.96
N THR A 106 3.19 -14.10 6.66
CA THR A 106 4.09 -13.50 5.67
C THR A 106 3.30 -12.66 4.68
N ALA A 107 3.86 -11.55 4.21
CA ALA A 107 3.39 -10.84 3.03
C ALA A 107 4.57 -10.20 2.30
N GLU A 108 4.34 -9.80 1.05
CA GLU A 108 5.38 -9.20 0.21
C GLU A 108 4.77 -8.09 -0.64
N VAL A 109 5.57 -7.05 -0.89
CA VAL A 109 5.36 -6.15 -2.02
C VAL A 109 6.62 -6.13 -2.89
N VAL A 110 6.44 -6.09 -4.21
CA VAL A 110 7.54 -6.01 -5.18
C VAL A 110 7.33 -4.85 -6.13
N GLY A 111 8.38 -4.08 -6.36
CA GLY A 111 8.38 -2.95 -7.27
C GLY A 111 9.54 -3.06 -8.25
N GLY A 112 9.35 -2.54 -9.45
CA GLY A 112 10.42 -2.50 -10.44
C GLY A 112 10.25 -1.38 -11.45
N ALA A 113 11.37 -0.95 -12.03
CA ALA A 113 11.40 0.04 -13.08
C ALA A 113 12.48 -0.31 -14.11
N THR A 114 12.17 -0.07 -15.37
CA THR A 114 13.16 -0.14 -16.47
C THR A 114 13.24 1.22 -17.14
N LYS A 115 14.46 1.69 -17.38
CA LYS A 115 14.76 2.97 -18.03
C LYS A 115 15.65 2.73 -19.23
N TRP A 116 15.45 3.55 -20.26
CA TRP A 116 16.25 3.53 -21.48
C TRP A 116 16.48 4.96 -21.99
N SER A 117 17.64 5.20 -22.58
CA SER A 117 17.98 6.43 -23.30
C SER A 117 18.79 6.09 -24.53
N SER A 118 18.56 6.81 -25.64
CA SER A 118 19.39 6.71 -26.84
C SER A 118 20.79 7.30 -26.65
N ASP A 119 21.00 8.12 -25.63
CA ASP A 119 22.32 8.61 -25.26
C ASP A 119 23.07 7.53 -24.46
N PRO A 120 24.18 6.97 -24.99
CA PRO A 120 24.97 5.95 -24.29
C PRO A 120 25.63 6.44 -23.00
N ASN A 121 25.72 7.76 -22.80
CA ASN A 121 26.27 8.39 -21.60
C ASN A 121 25.20 8.84 -20.60
N ALA A 122 23.92 8.56 -20.86
CA ALA A 122 22.85 8.95 -19.96
C ALA A 122 23.00 8.27 -18.59
N VAL A 123 22.96 9.09 -17.54
CA VAL A 123 22.91 8.61 -16.16
C VAL A 123 21.47 8.25 -15.83
N LEU A 124 21.17 6.95 -15.85
CA LEU A 124 19.83 6.43 -15.57
C LEU A 124 19.69 6.11 -14.08
N THR A 125 18.87 6.90 -13.38
CA THR A 125 18.56 6.71 -11.96
C THR A 125 17.06 6.76 -11.71
N LEU A 126 16.65 6.23 -10.56
CA LEU A 126 15.33 6.52 -9.97
C LEU A 126 15.23 8.00 -9.57
N SER A 127 14.02 8.48 -9.34
CA SER A 127 13.76 9.85 -8.84
C SER A 127 14.31 10.05 -7.42
N SER A 128 14.32 8.99 -6.62
CA SER A 128 14.86 8.92 -5.27
C SER A 128 15.14 7.45 -4.90
N ASN A 129 15.91 7.22 -3.84
CA ASN A 129 16.26 5.86 -3.40
C ASN A 129 15.07 5.08 -2.81
N ASP A 130 14.02 5.76 -2.37
CA ASP A 130 12.76 5.18 -1.89
C ASP A 130 11.67 5.08 -2.97
N ALA A 131 11.94 5.52 -4.21
CA ALA A 131 10.94 5.70 -5.25
C ALA A 131 10.07 4.46 -5.52
N LEU A 132 10.69 3.27 -5.63
CA LEU A 132 9.94 2.04 -5.90
C LEU A 132 8.95 1.71 -4.78
N VAL A 133 9.32 1.98 -3.52
CA VAL A 133 8.45 1.70 -2.36
C VAL A 133 7.44 2.83 -2.14
N SER A 134 7.77 4.08 -2.42
CA SER A 134 6.79 5.16 -2.40
C SER A 134 5.72 4.97 -3.48
N ASP A 135 6.10 4.48 -4.67
CA ASP A 135 5.15 4.17 -5.75
C ASP A 135 4.21 3.01 -5.35
N LEU A 136 4.75 1.96 -4.72
CA LEU A 136 3.95 0.87 -4.14
C LEU A 136 3.04 1.35 -3.01
N PHE A 137 3.46 2.35 -2.23
CA PHE A 137 2.62 2.92 -1.19
C PHE A 137 1.50 3.81 -1.75
N ASP A 138 1.68 4.41 -2.92
CA ASP A 138 0.63 5.14 -3.61
C ASP A 138 -0.38 4.19 -4.29
N ALA A 139 0.03 2.95 -4.58
CA ALA A 139 -0.82 1.87 -5.06
C ALA A 139 -1.64 1.24 -3.91
N PRO A 140 -2.99 1.29 -3.93
CA PRO A 140 -3.81 1.08 -2.73
C PRO A 140 -3.81 -0.34 -2.18
N LEU A 141 -3.64 -1.39 -3.00
CA LEU A 141 -3.60 -2.77 -2.49
C LEU A 141 -2.23 -3.09 -1.87
N HIS A 142 -1.14 -2.63 -2.48
CA HIS A 142 0.21 -2.73 -1.90
C HIS A 142 0.33 -1.88 -0.64
N ARG A 143 -0.22 -0.66 -0.62
CA ARG A 143 -0.34 0.16 0.60
C ARG A 143 -1.04 -0.60 1.71
N ALA A 144 -2.13 -1.28 1.37
CA ALA A 144 -2.90 -2.02 2.35
C ALA A 144 -2.12 -3.20 2.95
N THR A 145 -1.19 -3.78 2.19
CA THR A 145 -0.21 -4.78 2.67
C THR A 145 0.87 -4.14 3.55
N LEU A 146 1.48 -3.03 3.11
CA LEU A 146 2.53 -2.29 3.86
C LEU A 146 2.03 -1.74 5.20
N LEU A 147 0.75 -1.37 5.28
CA LEU A 147 0.07 -0.94 6.51
C LEU A 147 -0.62 -2.10 7.24
N GLY A 148 -0.36 -3.35 6.84
CA GLY A 148 -0.90 -4.54 7.50
C GLY A 148 -0.33 -4.77 8.90
N SER A 149 -0.99 -5.67 9.63
CA SER A 149 -0.66 -6.04 11.01
C SER A 149 0.52 -7.03 11.08
N TYR A 150 1.68 -6.55 10.62
CA TYR A 150 2.98 -7.22 10.68
C TYR A 150 3.91 -6.52 11.67
N LYS A 151 4.73 -7.29 12.37
CA LYS A 151 5.70 -6.79 13.34
C LYS A 151 7.08 -6.59 12.72
N SER A 152 7.49 -7.51 11.85
CA SER A 152 8.85 -7.60 11.34
C SER A 152 8.88 -7.40 9.83
N ALA A 153 10.01 -6.96 9.31
CA ALA A 153 10.21 -6.81 7.87
C ALA A 153 11.67 -6.95 7.45
N GLY A 154 11.87 -7.17 6.16
CA GLY A 154 13.17 -7.13 5.51
C GLY A 154 13.01 -6.58 4.09
N ALA A 155 14.03 -5.86 3.61
CA ALA A 155 14.04 -5.32 2.26
C ALA A 155 15.23 -5.84 1.46
N GLY A 156 15.03 -5.95 0.14
CA GLY A 156 16.02 -6.28 -0.86
C GLY A 156 16.02 -5.24 -1.97
N TYR A 157 17.17 -5.02 -2.60
CA TYR A 157 17.26 -4.14 -3.76
C TYR A 157 18.28 -4.68 -4.76
N ALA A 158 17.94 -4.67 -6.04
CA ALA A 158 18.84 -5.09 -7.11
C ALA A 158 18.75 -4.11 -8.28
N GLU A 159 19.90 -3.75 -8.84
CA GLU A 159 19.97 -2.94 -10.05
C GLU A 159 21.00 -3.48 -11.05
N GLU A 160 20.72 -3.29 -12.33
CA GLU A 160 21.69 -3.47 -13.41
C GLU A 160 21.64 -2.21 -14.29
N LYS A 161 22.81 -1.65 -14.57
CA LYS A 161 22.99 -0.52 -15.49
C LYS A 161 24.00 -0.94 -16.55
N GLY A 162 23.71 -0.63 -17.80
CA GLY A 162 24.59 -1.01 -18.90
C GLY A 162 24.41 -0.13 -20.13
N THR A 163 25.46 -0.08 -20.92
CA THR A 163 25.49 0.59 -22.23
C THR A 163 25.56 -0.47 -23.32
N GLY A 164 24.62 -0.43 -24.27
CA GLY A 164 24.54 -1.34 -25.41
C GLY A 164 24.67 -0.61 -26.75
N SER A 165 24.58 -1.37 -27.84
CA SER A 165 24.70 -0.90 -29.24
C SER A 165 23.48 -0.07 -29.70
N GLY A 166 23.17 1.00 -28.97
CA GLY A 166 22.04 1.89 -29.25
C GLY A 166 21.63 2.80 -28.09
N GLY A 167 22.28 2.73 -26.93
CA GLY A 167 21.94 3.58 -25.79
C GLY A 167 22.32 3.02 -24.42
N ALA A 168 21.93 3.73 -23.37
CA ALA A 168 22.01 3.29 -21.99
C ALA A 168 20.70 2.65 -21.54
N SER A 169 20.79 1.64 -20.66
CA SER A 169 19.64 0.99 -20.03
C SER A 169 19.89 0.75 -18.55
N ALA A 170 18.81 0.76 -17.77
CA ALA A 170 18.85 0.43 -16.36
C ALA A 170 17.59 -0.31 -15.94
N SER A 171 17.74 -1.33 -15.10
CA SER A 171 16.65 -2.06 -14.46
C SER A 171 16.85 -2.04 -12.95
N PHE A 172 15.76 -1.80 -12.22
CA PHE A 172 15.73 -1.67 -10.78
C PHE A 172 14.62 -2.55 -10.23
N TYR A 173 14.88 -3.27 -9.14
CA TYR A 173 13.93 -4.12 -8.45
C TYR A 173 14.06 -3.96 -6.95
N GLN A 174 12.93 -3.95 -6.25
CA GLN A 174 12.89 -3.87 -4.80
C GLN A 174 11.80 -4.79 -4.25
N THR A 175 12.15 -5.54 -3.22
CA THR A 175 11.24 -6.41 -2.48
C THR A 175 11.18 -5.92 -1.04
N VAL A 176 9.98 -5.85 -0.47
CA VAL A 176 9.78 -5.69 0.98
C VAL A 176 8.94 -6.86 1.47
N ASP A 177 9.57 -7.75 2.22
CA ASP A 177 8.93 -8.85 2.90
C ASP A 177 8.51 -8.42 4.31
N LEU A 178 7.33 -8.85 4.71
CA LEU A 178 6.69 -8.59 6.00
C LEU A 178 6.45 -9.93 6.70
N ALA A 179 6.67 -9.98 8.00
CA ALA A 179 6.49 -11.17 8.80
C ALA A 179 5.94 -10.86 10.20
N ASP A 180 5.62 -11.93 10.92
CA ASP A 180 5.15 -11.94 12.30
C ASP A 180 3.82 -11.19 12.49
N THR A 181 2.81 -11.92 12.93
CA THR A 181 1.52 -11.30 13.26
C THR A 181 1.67 -10.36 14.46
N THR A 182 1.07 -9.19 14.36
CA THR A 182 0.84 -8.27 15.49
C THR A 182 -0.62 -7.82 15.50
N MET A 183 -1.00 -7.08 16.54
CA MET A 183 -2.32 -6.47 16.64
C MET A 183 -2.13 -5.07 17.25
N PRO A 184 -1.79 -4.06 16.42
CA PRO A 184 -1.42 -2.73 16.89
C PRO A 184 -2.63 -1.87 17.31
N GLY A 185 -3.83 -2.45 17.28
CA GLY A 185 -5.10 -1.88 17.70
C GLY A 185 -6.05 -2.98 18.16
N THR A 186 -7.35 -2.75 18.09
CA THR A 186 -8.37 -3.78 18.35
C THR A 186 -8.94 -4.32 17.04
N SER A 187 -9.60 -5.48 17.11
CA SER A 187 -10.30 -6.05 15.96
C SER A 187 -11.50 -5.21 15.49
N THR A 188 -11.96 -4.25 16.29
CA THR A 188 -13.00 -3.28 15.89
C THR A 188 -12.42 -1.97 15.35
N GLN A 189 -11.10 -1.86 15.21
CA GLN A 189 -10.47 -0.68 14.64
C GLN A 189 -10.17 -0.85 13.15
N MET A 190 -10.33 0.26 12.43
CA MET A 190 -10.03 0.38 11.00
C MET A 190 -8.89 1.38 10.81
N LEU A 191 -8.01 1.13 9.84
CA LEU A 191 -6.97 2.05 9.41
C LEU A 191 -7.41 2.76 8.12
N ALA A 192 -7.41 4.09 8.15
CA ALA A 192 -7.72 4.93 7.00
C ALA A 192 -6.44 5.51 6.39
N TYR A 193 -6.37 5.56 5.06
CA TYR A 193 -5.35 6.31 4.34
C TYR A 193 -5.94 6.97 3.07
N PRO A 194 -5.74 8.29 2.81
CA PRO A 194 -5.13 9.26 3.68
C PRO A 194 -5.78 9.31 5.06
N TYR A 195 -4.97 9.50 6.09
CA TYR A 195 -5.44 9.43 7.47
C TYR A 195 -6.20 10.69 7.88
N ALA A 196 -6.93 10.65 8.99
CA ALA A 196 -7.73 11.78 9.45
C ALA A 196 -6.86 13.03 9.69
N GLY A 197 -7.14 14.11 8.97
CA GLY A 197 -6.40 15.37 9.03
C GLY A 197 -5.07 15.37 8.27
N GLN A 198 -4.80 14.34 7.45
CA GLN A 198 -3.59 14.33 6.63
C GLN A 198 -3.58 15.50 5.64
N ALA A 199 -2.47 16.24 5.62
CA ALA A 199 -2.19 17.26 4.62
C ALA A 199 -1.23 16.72 3.54
N ASP A 200 -0.97 17.52 2.51
CA ASP A 200 -0.01 17.24 1.44
C ASP A 200 -0.23 15.89 0.72
N VAL A 201 -1.50 15.46 0.64
CA VAL A 201 -1.86 14.25 -0.09
C VAL A 201 -1.66 14.48 -1.59
N PRO A 202 -1.05 13.56 -2.34
CA PRO A 202 -0.97 13.70 -3.79
C PRO A 202 -2.35 13.86 -4.41
N THR A 203 -2.45 14.60 -5.52
CA THR A 203 -3.72 14.82 -6.21
C THR A 203 -4.08 13.65 -7.12
N SER A 204 -3.09 12.88 -7.57
CA SER A 204 -3.24 11.84 -8.57
C SER A 204 -2.37 10.63 -8.29
N TRP A 205 -2.71 9.54 -8.98
CA TRP A 205 -1.99 8.28 -9.00
C TRP A 205 -2.11 7.67 -10.39
N VAL A 206 -1.05 7.02 -10.88
CA VAL A 206 -1.09 6.27 -12.15
C VAL A 206 -1.50 4.83 -11.83
N ASN A 207 -2.56 4.35 -12.48
CA ASN A 207 -3.07 3.00 -12.27
C ASN A 207 -2.17 1.93 -12.88
N ASN A 208 -1.06 1.65 -12.20
CA ASN A 208 -0.07 0.64 -12.54
C ASN A 208 0.12 -0.29 -11.34
N GLU A 209 -0.91 -1.07 -11.03
CA GLU A 209 -0.93 -2.01 -9.91
C GLU A 209 -1.52 -3.36 -10.34
N SER A 210 -0.96 -4.44 -9.79
CA SER A 210 -1.49 -5.80 -9.92
C SER A 210 -1.56 -6.46 -8.53
N PRO A 211 -2.72 -6.99 -8.10
CA PRO A 211 -4.04 -6.91 -8.76
C PRO A 211 -4.53 -5.47 -8.94
N ASN A 212 -5.37 -5.22 -9.94
CA ASN A 212 -5.75 -3.85 -10.31
C ASN A 212 -7.00 -3.37 -9.51
N PRO A 213 -6.87 -2.33 -8.64
CA PRO A 213 -7.99 -1.79 -7.85
C PRO A 213 -8.93 -0.89 -8.66
N ALA A 214 -8.56 -0.52 -9.88
CA ALA A 214 -9.37 0.27 -10.80
C ALA A 214 -9.45 -0.39 -12.20
N PRO A 215 -10.13 -1.55 -12.32
CA PRO A 215 -10.28 -2.24 -13.60
C PRO A 215 -10.91 -1.34 -14.67
N GLY A 216 -10.35 -1.37 -15.89
CA GLY A 216 -10.80 -0.55 -17.02
C GLY A 216 -10.06 0.78 -17.17
N TYR A 217 -9.21 1.13 -16.20
CA TYR A 217 -8.42 2.37 -16.19
C TYR A 217 -6.91 2.10 -16.21
N GLN A 218 -6.47 0.96 -16.76
CA GLN A 218 -5.07 0.54 -16.76
C GLN A 218 -4.16 1.65 -17.33
N ASN A 219 -3.09 1.96 -16.61
CA ASN A 219 -2.07 2.97 -16.95
C ASN A 219 -2.60 4.41 -17.08
N GLN A 220 -3.84 4.69 -16.69
CA GLN A 220 -4.38 6.05 -16.67
C GLN A 220 -4.01 6.77 -15.37
N THR A 221 -3.87 8.09 -15.46
CA THR A 221 -3.74 8.97 -14.29
C THR A 221 -5.12 9.23 -13.70
N LEU A 222 -5.37 8.68 -12.52
CA LEU A 222 -6.59 8.84 -11.74
C LEU A 222 -6.34 9.79 -10.56
N GLY A 223 -7.38 10.08 -9.79
CA GLY A 223 -7.20 10.74 -8.50
C GLY A 223 -6.55 9.82 -7.48
N TYR A 224 -5.94 10.42 -6.45
CA TYR A 224 -5.25 9.65 -5.44
C TYR A 224 -6.20 8.72 -4.67
N PRO A 225 -5.92 7.42 -4.59
CA PRO A 225 -6.85 6.45 -4.04
C PRO A 225 -6.92 6.55 -2.51
N ILE A 226 -8.13 6.41 -1.98
CA ILE A 226 -8.43 6.37 -0.55
C ILE A 226 -8.71 4.93 -0.15
N THR A 227 -8.06 4.44 0.91
CA THR A 227 -8.24 3.10 1.47
C THR A 227 -8.79 3.16 2.88
N LEU A 228 -9.65 2.20 3.20
CA LEU A 228 -10.02 1.86 4.57
C LEU A 228 -9.83 0.35 4.73
N GLN A 229 -9.13 -0.08 5.78
CA GLN A 229 -8.88 -1.49 6.05
C GLN A 229 -9.08 -1.83 7.52
N ALA A 230 -9.47 -3.06 7.83
CA ALA A 230 -9.48 -3.55 9.20
C ALA A 230 -8.05 -3.70 9.73
N ILE A 231 -7.84 -3.44 11.03
CA ILE A 231 -6.59 -3.81 11.71
C ILE A 231 -6.42 -5.33 11.67
N ASP A 232 -7.51 -6.06 11.93
CA ASP A 232 -7.57 -7.49 11.69
C ASP A 232 -8.13 -7.77 10.29
N ARG A 233 -7.24 -7.86 9.30
CA ARG A 233 -7.62 -8.12 7.89
C ARG A 233 -8.18 -9.54 7.64
N SER A 234 -8.16 -10.43 8.64
CA SER A 234 -8.87 -11.71 8.55
C SER A 234 -10.39 -11.56 8.68
N GLN A 235 -10.85 -10.43 9.23
CA GLN A 235 -12.27 -10.13 9.34
C GLN A 235 -12.87 -9.74 8.00
N THR A 236 -14.12 -10.15 7.79
CA THR A 236 -14.92 -9.69 6.66
C THR A 236 -15.29 -8.21 6.86
N PHE A 237 -14.80 -7.36 5.95
CA PHE A 237 -15.22 -5.98 5.83
C PHE A 237 -16.00 -5.80 4.52
N ASN A 238 -17.26 -5.37 4.64
CA ASN A 238 -18.14 -5.03 3.52
C ASN A 238 -18.39 -3.53 3.55
N ALA A 239 -17.84 -2.78 2.60
CA ALA A 239 -18.10 -1.35 2.46
C ALA A 239 -19.35 -1.12 1.59
N ASP A 240 -20.51 -0.90 2.18
CA ASP A 240 -21.74 -0.70 1.41
C ASP A 240 -21.73 0.66 0.68
N THR A 241 -21.16 1.69 1.30
CA THR A 241 -20.86 2.96 0.63
C THR A 241 -19.44 3.42 0.92
N PHE A 242 -18.84 4.11 -0.04
CA PHE A 242 -17.56 4.81 0.12
C PHE A 242 -17.65 6.10 -0.70
N VAL A 243 -17.90 7.21 -0.02
CA VAL A 243 -18.23 8.49 -0.63
C VAL A 243 -17.11 9.48 -0.36
N LEU A 244 -16.68 10.18 -1.41
CA LEU A 244 -15.76 11.29 -1.35
C LEU A 244 -16.50 12.57 -1.75
N THR A 245 -16.35 13.63 -0.96
CA THR A 245 -16.92 14.95 -1.25
C THR A 245 -15.87 16.03 -1.14
N ASP A 246 -16.02 17.11 -1.90
CA ASP A 246 -15.22 18.32 -1.70
C ASP A 246 -15.68 19.13 -0.47
N ALA A 247 -15.04 20.28 -0.24
CA ALA A 247 -15.37 21.17 0.87
C ALA A 247 -16.77 21.81 0.77
N GLN A 248 -17.36 21.84 -0.43
CA GLN A 248 -18.70 22.37 -0.69
C GLN A 248 -19.77 21.28 -0.58
N GLY A 249 -19.38 20.02 -0.36
CA GLY A 249 -20.28 18.88 -0.27
C GLY A 249 -20.65 18.27 -1.63
N ASN A 250 -19.98 18.65 -2.72
CA ASN A 250 -20.19 18.00 -4.01
C ASN A 250 -19.53 16.63 -4.02
N ASN A 251 -20.24 15.63 -4.54
CA ASN A 251 -19.71 14.29 -4.69
C ASN A 251 -18.59 14.25 -5.75
N ILE A 252 -17.47 13.63 -5.37
CA ILE A 252 -16.39 13.28 -6.28
C ILE A 252 -16.60 11.84 -6.72
N ASN A 253 -16.69 11.61 -8.04
CA ASN A 253 -16.93 10.27 -8.55
C ASN A 253 -15.70 9.37 -8.30
N CYS A 254 -15.92 8.29 -7.55
CA CYS A 254 -14.93 7.26 -7.27
C CYS A 254 -15.40 5.90 -7.82
N LEU A 255 -14.44 5.13 -8.30
CA LEU A 255 -14.59 3.68 -8.39
C LEU A 255 -14.38 3.07 -7.00
N LYS A 256 -15.44 2.49 -6.43
CA LYS A 256 -15.36 1.73 -5.18
C LYS A 256 -15.06 0.26 -5.46
N VAL A 257 -14.02 -0.29 -4.84
CA VAL A 257 -13.76 -1.73 -4.80
C VAL A 257 -13.59 -2.24 -3.37
N ASP A 258 -13.97 -3.49 -3.14
CA ASP A 258 -13.73 -4.25 -1.89
C ASP A 258 -13.58 -5.75 -2.22
N ALA A 259 -13.54 -6.62 -1.21
CA ALA A 259 -13.43 -8.07 -1.42
C ALA A 259 -14.62 -8.70 -2.20
N ARG A 260 -15.74 -7.98 -2.39
CA ARG A 260 -16.88 -8.44 -3.22
C ARG A 260 -16.72 -8.06 -4.69
N SER A 261 -15.74 -7.22 -5.03
CA SER A 261 -15.41 -6.87 -6.41
C SER A 261 -14.75 -8.06 -7.12
N ALA A 262 -15.06 -8.22 -8.41
CA ALA A 262 -14.50 -9.29 -9.24
C ALA A 262 -12.96 -9.29 -9.19
N ASP A 263 -12.35 -10.47 -9.09
CA ASP A 263 -10.91 -10.71 -9.05
C ASP A 263 -10.13 -10.06 -7.89
N LEU A 264 -10.83 -9.48 -6.89
CA LEU A 264 -10.23 -8.77 -5.76
C LEU A 264 -10.54 -9.42 -4.39
N SER A 265 -11.20 -10.57 -4.36
CA SER A 265 -11.61 -11.22 -3.10
C SER A 265 -10.47 -11.47 -2.11
N GLY A 266 -9.32 -11.93 -2.60
CA GLY A 266 -8.10 -12.10 -1.80
C GLY A 266 -7.37 -10.78 -1.53
N ALA A 267 -7.11 -10.00 -2.58
CA ALA A 267 -6.25 -8.81 -2.50
C ALA A 267 -6.88 -7.67 -1.66
N ALA A 268 -8.21 -7.52 -1.74
CA ALA A 268 -8.98 -6.55 -0.97
C ALA A 268 -9.61 -7.16 0.30
N ALA A 269 -9.19 -8.36 0.73
CA ALA A 269 -9.70 -8.98 1.97
C ALA A 269 -9.53 -8.04 3.17
N GLY A 270 -10.61 -7.73 3.87
CA GLY A 270 -10.60 -6.80 5.00
C GLY A 270 -10.35 -5.33 4.61
N ALA A 271 -10.43 -4.95 3.33
CA ALA A 271 -10.15 -3.60 2.84
C ALA A 271 -11.18 -3.13 1.79
N ALA A 272 -11.30 -1.81 1.65
CA ALA A 272 -12.03 -1.16 0.57
C ALA A 272 -11.25 0.05 0.06
N VAL A 273 -11.46 0.39 -1.22
CA VAL A 273 -10.78 1.48 -1.92
C VAL A 273 -11.82 2.36 -2.62
N CYS A 274 -11.63 3.68 -2.59
CA CYS A 274 -12.30 4.70 -3.42
C CYS A 274 -11.21 5.33 -4.30
N THR A 275 -11.24 5.06 -5.60
CA THR A 275 -10.30 5.66 -6.55
C THR A 275 -11.03 6.73 -7.36
N PRO A 276 -10.76 8.04 -7.14
CA PRO A 276 -11.41 9.09 -7.91
C PRO A 276 -11.09 8.96 -9.40
N LEU A 277 -12.09 9.13 -10.27
CA LEU A 277 -11.91 8.91 -11.72
C LEU A 277 -11.19 10.06 -12.44
N ALA A 278 -10.82 11.12 -11.72
CA ALA A 278 -10.02 12.24 -12.20
C ALA A 278 -9.08 12.72 -11.08
N PRO A 279 -7.93 13.34 -11.42
CA PRO A 279 -7.09 14.02 -10.45
C PRO A 279 -7.88 14.96 -9.54
N LEU A 280 -7.59 14.91 -8.25
CA LEU A 280 -8.16 15.81 -7.26
C LEU A 280 -7.60 17.23 -7.46
N ALA A 281 -8.37 18.24 -7.06
CA ALA A 281 -7.90 19.61 -7.03
C ALA A 281 -6.77 19.75 -6.01
N ALA A 282 -5.76 20.56 -6.32
CA ALA A 282 -4.66 20.88 -5.42
C ALA A 282 -5.15 21.74 -4.24
N ALA A 283 -4.39 21.73 -3.13
CA ALA A 283 -4.64 22.54 -1.94
C ALA A 283 -6.12 22.51 -1.46
N SER A 284 -6.80 21.38 -1.62
CA SER A 284 -8.24 21.24 -1.44
C SER A 284 -8.57 20.23 -0.36
N LYS A 285 -9.56 20.56 0.48
CA LYS A 285 -10.06 19.65 1.52
C LYS A 285 -11.11 18.71 0.94
N TYR A 286 -10.98 17.44 1.26
CA TYR A 286 -11.95 16.41 0.91
C TYR A 286 -12.47 15.70 2.17
N ASN A 287 -13.74 15.35 2.17
CA ASN A 287 -14.38 14.58 3.24
C ASN A 287 -14.72 13.18 2.73
N VAL A 288 -14.41 12.18 3.52
CA VAL A 288 -14.66 10.77 3.25
C VAL A 288 -15.73 10.27 4.20
N THR A 289 -16.70 9.53 3.68
CA THR A 289 -17.70 8.81 4.47
C THR A 289 -17.79 7.37 4.00
N VAL A 290 -17.66 6.42 4.92
CA VAL A 290 -17.77 4.98 4.65
C VAL A 290 -18.82 4.38 5.56
N SER A 291 -19.79 3.67 4.99
CA SER A 291 -20.77 2.89 5.74
C SER A 291 -20.74 1.43 5.30
N GLY A 292 -21.07 0.53 6.23
CA GLY A 292 -21.08 -0.90 5.94
C GLY A 292 -20.99 -1.74 7.20
N GLN A 293 -20.26 -2.86 7.13
CA GLN A 293 -20.14 -3.80 8.23
C GLN A 293 -18.73 -4.39 8.35
N LEU A 294 -18.22 -4.50 9.57
CA LEU A 294 -16.99 -5.21 9.95
C LEU A 294 -17.36 -6.38 10.87
N ALA A 295 -17.09 -7.61 10.43
CA ALA A 295 -17.47 -8.83 11.17
C ALA A 295 -18.95 -8.82 11.62
N GLY A 296 -19.85 -8.32 10.77
CA GLY A 296 -21.29 -8.20 11.04
C GLY A 296 -21.68 -7.02 11.95
N LYS A 297 -20.72 -6.26 12.49
CA LYS A 297 -21.00 -5.02 13.23
C LYS A 297 -21.18 -3.85 12.27
N PRO A 298 -22.24 -3.04 12.38
CA PRO A 298 -22.41 -1.87 11.53
C PRO A 298 -21.31 -0.83 11.80
N LEU A 299 -20.84 -0.17 10.74
CA LEU A 299 -19.92 0.96 10.83
C LEU A 299 -20.41 2.14 10.00
N ASN A 300 -20.14 3.34 10.49
CA ASN A 300 -20.32 4.59 9.77
C ASN A 300 -19.18 5.54 10.18
N LEU A 301 -18.16 5.63 9.35
CA LEU A 301 -16.92 6.35 9.62
C LEU A 301 -16.82 7.56 8.70
N ASN A 302 -16.33 8.67 9.23
CA ASN A 302 -16.04 9.85 8.46
C ASN A 302 -14.72 10.50 8.91
N TRP A 303 -13.99 11.07 7.95
CA TRP A 303 -12.79 11.85 8.19
C TRP A 303 -12.53 12.79 7.02
N SER A 304 -11.48 13.60 7.09
CA SER A 304 -11.08 14.49 6.00
C SER A 304 -9.56 14.50 5.82
N PHE A 305 -9.12 14.91 4.64
CA PHE A 305 -7.72 15.14 4.29
C PHE A 305 -7.61 16.35 3.34
N THR A 306 -6.40 16.84 3.14
CA THR A 306 -6.10 17.96 2.24
C THR A 306 -5.03 17.55 1.23
N THR A 307 -5.26 17.86 -0.04
CA THR A 307 -4.28 17.65 -1.12
C THR A 307 -3.16 18.68 -1.10
N LYS A 308 -2.00 18.32 -1.67
CA LYS A 308 -0.88 19.23 -1.91
C LYS A 308 -1.19 20.31 -2.96
#